data_AF-B0DQ74-F1
#
_entry.id   AF-B0DQ74-F1
#
_cell.length_a   1.000
_cell.length_b   1.000
_cell.length_c   1.000
_cell.angle_alpha   90.00
_cell.angle_beta   90.00
_cell.angle_gamma   90.00
#
_symmetry.space_group_name_H-M   'P 1'
#
loop_
_entity.id
_entity.type
_entity.pdbx_description
1 polymer ?
#
loop_
_entity_poly.entity_id
_entity_poly.type
_entity_poly.pdbx_seq_one_letter_code
_entity_poly.pdbx_strand_id
1 'polypeptide(L)'
;MGFDRQFDNGFYFNHVFRWLDLCCVQEAPNGRLMGYILCKAEGSHNERHGYITALSVAHEHRRHHLAQPMIEMLEVVSDKVYFFVDLFFQRTIIIAIKMYEGLGYSVFKRLREYYGRLGVGGMRHAGRSCSLLTEDLELDLRKPFPGDPKRRSVRPNGRDKIVSACEVS
;
A
#
# COMPACT_ATOMS: atom_id res chain seq x y z
N MET A 1 7.28 17.68 13.31
CA MET A 1 6.25 16.72 12.81
C MET A 1 6.95 15.70 11.94
N GLY A 2 7.03 14.44 12.36
CA GLY A 2 7.72 13.40 11.59
C GLY A 2 6.72 12.39 11.03
N PHE A 3 6.71 12.24 9.71
CA PHE A 3 6.16 11.07 9.01
C PHE A 3 7.32 10.13 8.66
N ASP A 4 7.09 8.82 8.72
CA ASP A 4 8.17 7.82 8.60
C ASP A 4 8.77 7.74 7.18
N ARG A 5 8.00 8.13 6.16
CA ARG A 5 8.41 8.07 4.75
C ARG A 5 8.17 9.43 4.09
N GLN A 6 9.20 9.94 3.42
CA GLN A 6 9.16 11.16 2.62
C GLN A 6 9.43 10.80 1.16
N PHE A 7 8.67 11.40 0.25
CA PHE A 7 8.86 11.27 -1.20
C PHE A 7 9.29 12.62 -1.79
N ASP A 8 9.66 12.64 -3.07
CA ASP A 8 9.91 13.91 -3.76
C ASP A 8 8.60 14.67 -4.06
N ASN A 9 8.70 15.98 -4.27
CA ASN A 9 7.53 16.82 -4.55
C ASN A 9 6.78 16.39 -5.82
N GLY A 10 7.51 15.95 -6.86
CA GLY A 10 6.92 15.51 -8.13
C GLY A 10 6.02 14.29 -7.93
N PHE A 11 6.42 13.36 -7.07
CA PHE A 11 5.62 12.22 -6.68
C PHE A 11 4.29 12.63 -6.02
N TYR A 12 4.33 13.52 -5.02
CA TYR A 12 3.11 13.99 -4.36
C TYR A 12 2.15 14.68 -5.36
N PHE A 13 2.69 15.60 -6.18
CA PHE A 13 1.90 16.31 -7.17
C PHE A 13 1.29 15.36 -8.20
N ASN A 14 2.06 14.40 -8.70
CA ASN A 14 1.56 13.43 -9.68
C ASN A 14 0.35 12.65 -9.15
N HIS A 15 0.39 12.24 -7.88
CA HIS A 15 -0.72 11.51 -7.26
C HIS A 15 -1.97 12.39 -7.11
N VAL A 16 -1.80 13.59 -6.53
CA VAL A 16 -2.91 14.51 -6.26
C VAL A 16 -3.56 15.00 -7.56
N PHE A 17 -2.78 15.31 -8.60
CA PHE A 17 -3.34 15.79 -9.86
C PHE A 17 -4.07 14.70 -10.66
N ARG A 18 -3.65 13.44 -10.55
CA ARG A 18 -4.22 12.36 -11.36
C ARG A 18 -5.32 11.57 -10.65
N TRP A 19 -5.23 11.43 -9.33
CA TRP A 19 -6.14 10.63 -8.51
C TRP A 19 -6.57 11.40 -7.26
N LEU A 20 -7.02 12.65 -7.46
CA LEU A 20 -7.46 13.54 -6.38
C LEU A 20 -8.49 12.85 -5.48
N ASP A 21 -9.46 12.17 -6.09
CA ASP A 21 -10.56 11.50 -5.38
C ASP A 21 -10.11 10.31 -4.53
N LEU A 22 -8.90 9.78 -4.78
CA LEU A 22 -8.33 8.65 -4.03
C LEU A 22 -7.30 9.08 -2.98
N CYS A 23 -6.95 10.37 -2.94
CA CYS A 23 -6.00 10.91 -1.99
C CYS A 23 -6.74 11.70 -0.91
N CYS A 24 -6.39 11.50 0.37
CA CYS A 24 -6.95 12.30 1.44
C CYS A 24 -5.96 12.59 2.56
N VAL A 25 -6.29 13.61 3.32
CA VAL A 25 -5.54 14.03 4.50
C VAL A 25 -6.50 14.11 5.68
N GLN A 26 -5.97 13.88 6.88
CA GLN A 26 -6.67 14.16 8.12
C GLN A 26 -5.96 15.28 8.87
N GLU A 27 -6.73 16.25 9.32
CA GLU A 27 -6.26 17.43 10.00
C GLU A 27 -6.91 17.52 11.38
N ALA A 28 -6.11 17.90 12.38
CA ALA A 28 -6.60 18.14 13.73
C ALA A 28 -7.35 19.48 13.79
N PRO A 29 -8.22 19.70 14.80
CA PRO A 29 -8.98 20.96 14.93
C PRO A 29 -8.13 22.24 15.02
N ASN A 30 -6.85 22.10 15.37
CA ASN A 30 -5.87 23.19 15.43
C ASN A 30 -5.10 23.42 14.12
N GLY A 31 -5.52 22.76 13.03
CA GLY A 31 -4.91 22.88 11.71
C GLY A 31 -3.65 22.04 11.50
N ARG A 32 -3.31 21.14 12.44
CA ARG A 32 -2.12 20.29 12.32
C ARG A 32 -2.43 19.03 11.52
N LEU A 33 -1.58 18.71 10.55
CA LEU A 33 -1.71 17.48 9.76
C LEU A 33 -1.48 16.24 10.65
N MET A 34 -2.49 15.39 10.75
CA MET A 34 -2.45 14.15 11.54
C MET A 34 -1.98 12.95 10.71
N GLY A 35 -2.36 12.90 9.44
CA GLY A 35 -2.06 11.79 8.56
C GLY A 35 -2.51 12.04 7.14
N TYR A 36 -2.03 11.20 6.23
CA TYR A 36 -2.42 11.24 4.83
C TYR A 36 -2.42 9.84 4.23
N ILE A 37 -3.25 9.65 3.21
CA ILE A 37 -3.25 8.51 2.31
C ILE A 37 -3.08 8.99 0.87
N LEU A 38 -2.16 8.38 0.15
CA LEU A 38 -1.95 8.58 -1.27
C LEU A 38 -2.24 7.28 -1.98
N CYS A 39 -3.15 7.33 -2.93
CA CYS A 39 -3.54 6.20 -3.73
C CYS A 39 -3.47 6.54 -5.21
N LYS A 40 -3.34 5.51 -6.02
CA LYS A 40 -3.44 5.59 -7.47
C LYS A 40 -4.38 4.50 -7.97
N ALA A 41 -4.82 4.63 -9.21
CA ALA A 41 -5.57 3.60 -9.90
C ALA A 41 -4.75 3.02 -11.04
N GLU A 42 -4.71 1.70 -11.13
CA GLU A 42 -3.94 0.94 -12.12
C GLU A 42 -4.76 -0.20 -12.73
N GLY A 43 -4.20 -0.83 -13.75
CA GLY A 43 -4.82 -1.95 -14.47
C GLY A 43 -5.80 -1.54 -15.56
N SER A 44 -6.22 -2.54 -16.34
CA SER A 44 -7.14 -2.36 -17.47
C SER A 44 -8.25 -3.41 -17.43
N HIS A 45 -9.40 -3.10 -18.03
CA HIS A 45 -10.56 -3.99 -18.09
C HIS A 45 -10.92 -4.63 -16.73
N ASN A 46 -10.74 -5.96 -16.63
CA ASN A 46 -11.10 -6.76 -15.45
C ASN A 46 -10.00 -6.79 -14.37
N GLU A 47 -8.93 -6.03 -14.55
CA GLU A 47 -7.81 -5.90 -13.61
C GLU A 47 -7.70 -4.48 -13.06
N ARG A 48 -8.71 -3.62 -13.27
CA ARG A 48 -8.73 -2.27 -12.71
C ARG A 48 -8.77 -2.32 -11.19
N HIS A 49 -7.79 -1.71 -10.54
CA HIS A 49 -7.67 -1.72 -9.08
C HIS A 49 -7.16 -0.39 -8.55
N GLY A 50 -7.51 -0.10 -7.29
CA GLY A 50 -6.87 0.96 -6.53
C GLY A 50 -5.62 0.41 -5.85
N TYR A 51 -4.56 1.22 -5.77
CA TYR A 51 -3.32 0.86 -5.12
C TYR A 51 -2.98 1.93 -4.07
N ILE A 52 -2.82 1.50 -2.81
CA ILE A 52 -2.39 2.40 -1.73
C ILE A 52 -0.88 2.56 -1.80
N THR A 53 -0.43 3.70 -2.32
CA THR A 53 0.99 4.01 -2.47
C THR A 53 1.63 4.36 -1.15
N ALA A 54 0.95 5.15 -0.32
CA ALA A 54 1.46 5.56 0.98
C ALA A 54 0.30 5.84 1.94
N LEU A 55 0.43 5.34 3.17
CA LEU A 55 -0.40 5.71 4.30
C LEU A 55 0.53 6.07 5.45
N SER A 56 0.43 7.28 5.96
CA SER A 56 1.26 7.73 7.08
C SER A 56 0.45 8.51 8.09
N VAL A 57 0.74 8.24 9.36
CA VAL A 57 0.15 8.94 10.51
C VAL A 57 1.29 9.53 11.33
N ALA A 58 1.18 10.80 11.66
CA ALA A 58 2.14 11.52 12.47
C ALA A 58 2.36 10.80 13.80
N HIS A 59 3.60 10.71 14.25
CA HIS A 59 3.98 9.92 15.43
C HIS A 59 3.13 10.23 16.68
N GLU A 60 2.86 11.51 16.91
CA GLU A 60 2.03 12.05 18.01
C GLU A 60 0.54 11.67 17.93
N HIS A 61 0.07 11.22 16.77
CA HIS A 61 -1.32 10.87 16.51
C HIS A 61 -1.53 9.35 16.24
N ARG A 62 -0.50 8.52 16.47
CA ARG A 62 -0.62 7.06 16.35
C ARG A 62 -1.53 6.48 17.45
N ARG A 63 -2.04 5.27 17.22
CA ARG A 63 -2.94 4.52 18.13
C ARG A 63 -4.35 5.13 18.30
N HIS A 64 -4.67 6.17 17.54
CA HIS A 64 -6.02 6.75 17.47
C HIS A 64 -6.86 6.23 16.28
N HIS A 65 -6.53 5.04 15.75
CA HIS A 65 -7.22 4.39 14.62
C HIS A 65 -7.41 5.26 13.36
N LEU A 66 -6.65 6.35 13.20
CA LEU A 66 -6.79 7.33 12.10
C LEU A 66 -6.61 6.74 10.71
N ALA A 67 -5.85 5.65 10.60
CA ALA A 67 -5.69 4.88 9.37
C ALA A 67 -7.00 4.28 8.87
N GLN A 68 -7.87 3.80 9.77
CA GLN A 68 -9.08 3.07 9.39
C GLN A 68 -10.08 3.96 8.65
N PRO A 69 -10.45 5.15 9.12
CA PRO A 69 -11.36 6.03 8.38
C PRO A 69 -10.81 6.47 7.01
N MET A 70 -9.48 6.65 6.87
CA MET A 70 -8.88 6.97 5.56
C MET A 70 -9.04 5.82 4.58
N ILE A 71 -8.82 4.58 5.03
CA ILE A 71 -9.01 3.37 4.21
C ILE A 71 -10.49 3.15 3.89
N GLU A 72 -11.38 3.30 4.87
CA GLU A 72 -12.83 3.16 4.66
C GLU A 72 -13.35 4.17 3.62
N MET A 73 -12.91 5.43 3.69
CA MET A 73 -13.24 6.43 2.69
C MET A 73 -12.77 6.01 1.30
N LEU A 74 -11.51 5.56 1.18
CA LEU A 74 -10.96 5.04 -0.07
C LEU A 74 -11.80 3.88 -0.60
N GLU A 75 -12.19 2.94 0.25
CA GLU A 75 -13.02 1.79 -0.12
C GLU A 75 -14.37 2.22 -0.68
N VAL A 76 -15.03 3.18 -0.02
CA VAL A 76 -16.32 3.73 -0.49
C VAL A 76 -16.19 4.39 -1.86
N VAL A 77 -15.13 5.18 -2.08
CA VAL A 77 -14.89 5.82 -3.39
C VAL A 77 -14.53 4.77 -4.45
N SER A 78 -13.81 3.72 -4.06
CA SER A 78 -13.26 2.73 -4.99
C SER A 78 -14.24 1.63 -5.41
N ASP A 79 -15.22 1.29 -4.56
CA ASP A 79 -16.14 0.16 -4.71
C ASP A 79 -16.85 0.12 -6.08
N LYS A 80 -17.24 1.29 -6.61
CA LYS A 80 -18.01 1.38 -7.85
C LYS A 80 -17.17 1.30 -9.13
N VAL A 81 -15.85 1.51 -9.01
CA VAL A 81 -14.97 1.74 -10.18
C VAL A 81 -13.93 0.62 -10.32
N TYR A 82 -13.49 0.06 -9.19
CA TYR A 82 -12.38 -0.88 -9.14
C TYR A 82 -12.82 -2.26 -8.66
N PHE A 83 -12.08 -3.29 -9.08
CA PHE A 83 -12.36 -4.68 -8.71
C PHE A 83 -11.81 -5.05 -7.33
N PHE A 84 -10.72 -4.42 -6.94
CA PHE A 84 -10.05 -4.61 -5.65
C PHE A 84 -9.17 -3.41 -5.31
N VAL A 85 -8.72 -3.35 -4.06
CA VAL A 85 -7.62 -2.48 -3.64
C VAL A 85 -6.46 -3.33 -3.15
N ASP A 86 -5.25 -2.96 -3.54
CA ASP A 86 -4.02 -3.61 -3.10
C ASP A 86 -2.99 -2.64 -2.53
N LEU A 87 -2.00 -3.23 -1.85
CA LEU A 87 -0.87 -2.52 -1.25
C LEU A 87 0.29 -3.46 -0.92
N PHE A 88 1.49 -2.90 -0.80
CA PHE A 88 2.69 -3.65 -0.40
C PHE A 88 3.17 -3.30 1.01
N PHE A 89 3.43 -4.35 1.80
CA PHE A 89 4.08 -4.25 3.10
C PHE A 89 5.33 -5.10 3.17
N GLN A 90 6.35 -4.59 3.86
CA GLN A 90 7.44 -5.44 4.34
C GLN A 90 6.89 -6.45 5.34
N ARG A 91 7.27 -7.73 5.20
CA ARG A 91 6.83 -8.82 6.10
C ARG A 91 7.08 -8.51 7.58
N THR A 92 8.14 -7.77 7.88
CA THR A 92 8.54 -7.42 9.25
C THR A 92 7.58 -6.44 9.94
N ILE A 93 6.73 -5.72 9.20
CA ILE A 93 5.75 -4.76 9.74
C ILE A 93 4.45 -5.50 10.14
N ILE A 94 4.58 -6.42 11.11
CA ILE A 94 3.50 -7.34 11.53
C ILE A 94 2.26 -6.59 12.05
N ILE A 95 2.45 -5.45 12.72
CA ILE A 95 1.35 -4.64 13.27
C ILE A 95 0.44 -4.13 12.16
N ALA A 96 1.01 -3.61 11.08
CA ALA A 96 0.23 -3.13 9.94
C ALA A 96 -0.45 -4.29 9.22
N ILE A 97 0.26 -5.41 9.00
CA ILE A 97 -0.32 -6.62 8.38
C ILE A 97 -1.57 -7.07 9.14
N LYS A 98 -1.50 -7.19 10.47
CA LYS A 98 -2.66 -7.56 11.30
C LYS A 98 -3.80 -6.56 11.22
N MET A 99 -3.49 -5.25 11.16
CA MET A 99 -4.49 -4.21 10.97
C MET A 99 -5.25 -4.39 9.65
N TYR A 100 -4.53 -4.58 8.54
CA TYR A 100 -5.14 -4.78 7.22
C TYR A 100 -5.91 -6.12 7.13
N GLU A 101 -5.38 -7.19 7.72
CA GLU A 101 -6.11 -8.47 7.81
C GLU A 101 -7.43 -8.32 8.59
N GLY A 102 -7.44 -7.53 9.66
CA GLY A 102 -8.66 -7.18 10.40
C GLY A 102 -9.67 -6.35 9.58
N LEU A 103 -9.20 -5.60 8.58
CA LEU A 103 -10.03 -4.85 7.63
C LEU A 103 -10.52 -5.70 6.44
N GLY A 104 -10.16 -6.99 6.40
CA GLY A 104 -10.57 -7.92 5.34
C GLY A 104 -9.60 -8.03 4.16
N TYR A 105 -8.39 -7.50 4.29
CA TYR A 105 -7.33 -7.75 3.31
C TYR A 105 -6.75 -9.16 3.49
N SER A 106 -6.30 -9.75 2.38
CA SER A 106 -5.65 -11.06 2.36
C SER A 106 -4.38 -11.02 1.54
N VAL A 107 -3.38 -11.83 1.93
CA VAL A 107 -2.12 -11.91 1.18
C VAL A 107 -2.38 -12.63 -0.15
N PHE A 108 -2.10 -11.96 -1.27
CA PHE A 108 -2.25 -12.50 -2.62
C PHE A 108 -0.98 -13.18 -3.13
N LYS A 109 0.19 -12.59 -2.84
CA LYS A 109 1.50 -13.12 -3.19
C LYS A 109 2.59 -12.51 -2.30
N ARG A 110 3.77 -13.14 -2.33
CA ARG A 110 5.01 -12.61 -1.77
C ARG A 110 5.93 -12.16 -2.89
N LEU A 111 6.47 -10.94 -2.78
CA LEU A 111 7.42 -10.38 -3.75
C LEU A 111 8.84 -10.41 -3.23
N ARG A 112 9.76 -10.86 -4.07
CA ARG A 112 11.20 -10.70 -3.85
C ARG A 112 11.67 -9.37 -4.42
N GLU A 113 12.46 -8.61 -3.64
CA GLU A 113 13.30 -7.50 -4.11
C GLU A 113 12.54 -6.24 -4.62
N TYR A 114 11.33 -5.96 -4.14
CA TYR A 114 10.52 -4.83 -4.64
C TYR A 114 11.07 -3.44 -4.21
N TYR A 115 11.23 -3.15 -2.92
CA TYR A 115 11.83 -1.88 -2.45
C TYR A 115 13.34 -1.79 -2.71
N GLY A 116 14.05 -2.92 -2.75
CA GLY A 116 15.49 -2.96 -3.08
C GLY A 116 15.80 -2.41 -4.48
N ARG A 117 14.86 -2.56 -5.43
CA ARG A 117 14.96 -2.03 -6.79
C ARG A 117 14.47 -0.60 -6.93
N LEU A 118 13.46 -0.21 -6.16
CA LEU A 118 12.87 1.14 -6.20
C LEU A 118 13.80 2.22 -5.63
N GLY A 119 14.88 1.86 -4.92
CA GLY A 119 15.84 2.82 -4.36
C GLY A 119 15.25 3.70 -3.24
N VAL A 120 14.09 3.32 -2.70
CA VAL A 120 13.30 4.11 -1.71
C VAL A 120 13.84 3.95 -0.27
N GLY A 121 14.95 3.25 -0.10
CA GLY A 121 15.79 3.31 1.12
C GLY A 121 17.18 3.77 0.72
N GLY A 122 17.69 4.83 1.35
CA GLY A 122 19.00 5.43 1.09
C GLY A 122 20.21 4.54 1.40
N MET A 123 20.14 3.24 1.16
CA MET A 123 21.26 2.31 1.24
C MET A 123 21.69 1.92 -0.17
N ARG A 124 22.46 2.83 -0.79
CA ARG A 124 23.43 2.45 -1.81
C ARG A 124 24.52 1.61 -1.12
N HIS A 125 24.26 0.33 -0.89
CA HIS A 125 25.37 -0.60 -0.68
C HIS A 125 26.01 -0.89 -2.04
N ALA A 126 26.94 -0.01 -2.40
CA ALA A 126 27.96 -0.31 -3.37
C ALA A 126 28.66 -1.63 -2.99
N GLY A 127 28.69 -2.58 -3.92
CA GLY A 127 29.80 -3.54 -4.02
C GLY A 127 29.91 -4.65 -2.97
N ARG A 128 28.84 -5.04 -2.27
CA ARG A 128 28.79 -6.35 -1.60
C ARG A 128 27.58 -7.13 -2.09
N SER A 129 27.85 -8.34 -2.58
CA SER A 129 26.86 -9.40 -2.74
C SER A 129 25.90 -9.35 -1.56
N CYS A 130 24.71 -8.79 -1.79
CA CYS A 130 23.66 -8.77 -0.80
C CYS A 130 23.25 -10.23 -0.70
N SER A 131 23.71 -10.89 0.36
CA SER A 131 23.24 -12.20 0.76
C SER A 131 21.72 -12.16 0.67
N LEU A 132 21.18 -12.90 -0.30
CA LEU A 132 19.76 -13.07 -0.56
C LEU A 132 19.11 -13.69 0.67
N LEU A 133 18.82 -12.88 1.68
CA LEU A 133 18.06 -13.31 2.83
C LEU A 133 16.60 -13.34 2.38
N THR A 134 15.97 -14.49 2.60
CA THR A 134 14.54 -14.79 2.40
C THR A 134 13.60 -13.89 3.22
N GLU A 135 14.14 -12.91 3.93
CA GLU A 135 13.48 -12.06 4.92
C GLU A 135 12.96 -10.74 4.32
N ASP A 136 13.54 -10.28 3.19
CA ASP A 136 13.09 -9.09 2.45
C ASP A 136 11.90 -9.36 1.51
N LEU A 137 11.10 -10.36 1.86
CA LEU A 137 9.88 -10.69 1.11
C LEU A 137 8.78 -9.69 1.49
N GLU A 138 8.28 -8.97 0.50
CA GLU A 138 7.14 -8.09 0.65
C GLU A 138 5.84 -8.86 0.41
N LEU A 139 4.77 -8.40 1.04
CA LEU A 139 3.44 -8.98 0.93
C LEU A 139 2.57 -8.07 0.07
N ASP A 140 2.02 -8.62 -1.00
CA ASP A 140 0.89 -8.06 -1.73
C ASP A 140 -0.38 -8.37 -0.93
N LEU A 141 -0.98 -7.37 -0.31
CA LEU A 141 -2.26 -7.51 0.40
C LEU A 141 -3.37 -6.95 -0.47
N ARG A 142 -4.45 -7.73 -0.65
CA ARG A 142 -5.60 -7.36 -1.48
C ARG A 142 -6.91 -7.49 -0.75
N LYS A 143 -7.81 -6.55 -1.00
CA LYS A 143 -9.21 -6.63 -0.59
C LYS A 143 -10.11 -6.58 -1.84
N PRO A 144 -10.91 -7.62 -2.11
CA PRO A 144 -11.81 -7.66 -3.25
C PRO A 144 -13.03 -6.77 -2.98
N PHE A 145 -13.50 -6.06 -4.00
CA PHE A 145 -14.79 -5.39 -4.00
C PHE A 145 -15.87 -6.25 -4.66
N PRO A 146 -17.16 -5.95 -4.44
CA PRO A 146 -18.29 -6.50 -5.18
C PRO A 146 -18.09 -6.58 -6.70
N GLY A 147 -17.33 -5.64 -7.28
CA GLY A 147 -16.93 -5.64 -8.69
C GLY A 147 -16.15 -6.88 -9.15
N ASP A 148 -15.52 -7.65 -8.25
CA ASP A 148 -14.82 -8.93 -8.53
C ASP A 148 -15.66 -10.15 -8.12
N PRO A 149 -16.73 -10.50 -8.87
CA PRO A 149 -17.63 -11.59 -8.51
C PRO A 149 -16.95 -12.96 -8.55
N LYS A 150 -15.87 -13.09 -9.32
CA LYS A 150 -15.09 -14.33 -9.45
C LYS A 150 -13.98 -14.44 -8.41
N ARG A 151 -13.79 -13.43 -7.56
CA ARG A 151 -12.76 -13.37 -6.51
C ARG A 151 -11.36 -13.68 -7.05
N ARG A 152 -11.05 -13.19 -8.25
CA ARG A 152 -9.75 -13.41 -8.91
C ARG A 152 -8.61 -12.70 -8.18
N SER A 153 -8.93 -11.63 -7.45
CA SER A 153 -8.00 -10.80 -6.69
C SER A 153 -7.60 -11.38 -5.33
N VAL A 154 -8.16 -12.52 -4.91
CA VAL A 154 -7.82 -13.18 -3.64
C VAL A 154 -7.37 -14.61 -3.85
N ARG A 155 -6.50 -15.09 -2.97
CA ARG A 155 -5.96 -16.46 -3.02
C ARG A 155 -5.85 -17.05 -1.61
N PRO A 156 -6.35 -18.27 -1.36
CA PRO A 156 -6.23 -18.91 -0.05
C PRO A 156 -4.77 -19.25 0.32
N ASN A 157 -3.92 -19.51 -0.68
CA ASN A 157 -2.50 -19.86 -0.51
C ASN A 157 -1.54 -18.73 -0.93
N GLY A 158 -1.98 -17.47 -0.90
CA GLY A 158 -1.15 -16.36 -1.40
C GLY A 158 0.15 -16.14 -0.62
N ARG A 159 0.20 -16.55 0.66
CA ARG A 159 1.45 -16.57 1.44
C ARG A 159 2.50 -17.56 0.90
N ASP A 160 2.09 -18.61 0.21
CA ASP A 160 3.03 -19.61 -0.32
C ASP A 160 3.49 -19.27 -1.74
N LYS A 161 2.80 -18.33 -2.40
CA LYS A 161 3.13 -17.91 -3.76
C LYS A 161 4.20 -16.83 -3.75
N ILE A 162 5.44 -17.21 -4.08
CA ILE A 162 6.56 -16.29 -4.24
C ILE A 162 6.70 -15.92 -5.72
N VAL A 163 6.86 -14.63 -6.00
CA VAL A 163 6.99 -14.04 -7.34
C VAL A 163 8.14 -13.04 -7.32
N SER A 164 8.88 -12.91 -8.42
CA SER A 164 9.93 -11.90 -8.55
C SER A 164 9.32 -10.52 -8.82
N ALA A 165 9.84 -9.45 -8.23
CA ALA A 165 9.37 -8.08 -8.52
C ALA A 165 9.49 -7.73 -10.01
N CYS A 166 10.39 -8.37 -10.78
CA CYS A 166 10.51 -8.15 -12.22
C CYS A 166 9.29 -8.60 -13.03
N GLU A 167 8.46 -9.48 -12.47
CA GLU A 167 7.25 -10.00 -13.11
C GLU A 167 6.01 -9.16 -12.77
N VAL A 168 6.18 -8.07 -12.03
CA VAL A 168 5.12 -7.17 -11.60
C VAL A 168 5.42 -5.79 -12.16
N SER A 169 4.79 -5.44 -13.29
CA SER A 169 4.83 -4.11 -13.90
C SER A 169 3.45 -3.69 -14.37
#